data_AF-A0A2W4UUH2-F1
#
_entry.id   AF-A0A2W4UUH2-F1
#
_cell.length_a   1.000
_cell.length_b   1.000
_cell.length_c   1.000
_cell.angle_alpha   90.00
_cell.angle_beta   90.00
_cell.angle_gamma   90.00
#
_symmetry.space_group_name_H-M   'P 1'
#
loop_
_entity.id
_entity.type
_entity.pdbx_description
1 polymer ?
#
loop_
_entity_poly.entity_id
_entity_poly.type
_entity_poly.pdbx_seq_one_letter_code
_entity_poly.pdbx_strand_id
1 'polypeptide(L)'
;MTSVSAVASAEERGLQYAEANCAACHAVGVTGESALPAAPHFRDLGRRYPIGDLAEAFAEGIDTAHAAMPSFVMSTKDNADMIAYLKSIQNRSTR
;
A
#
# COMPACT_ATOMS: atom_id res chain seq x y z
N MET A 1 4.74 6.60 36.56
CA MET A 1 5.35 6.70 35.22
C MET A 1 4.49 5.88 34.28
N THR A 2 3.57 6.50 33.56
CA THR A 2 2.67 5.78 32.64
C THR A 2 3.37 5.73 31.29
N SER A 3 3.79 4.53 30.89
CA SER A 3 4.35 4.27 29.57
C SER A 3 3.26 4.55 28.54
N VAL A 4 3.51 5.49 27.62
CA VAL A 4 2.66 5.63 26.43
C VAL A 4 3.07 4.50 25.48
N SER A 5 2.32 3.42 25.48
CA SER A 5 2.39 2.45 24.39
C SER A 5 2.04 3.21 23.11
N ALA A 6 3.01 3.36 22.21
CA ALA A 6 2.73 3.93 20.90
C ALA A 6 1.83 2.95 20.15
N VAL A 7 0.56 3.33 19.97
CA VAL A 7 -0.29 2.68 18.98
C VAL A 7 0.38 2.89 17.62
N ALA A 8 0.61 1.82 16.86
CA ALA A 8 1.20 1.91 15.53
C ALA A 8 0.45 2.95 14.71
N SER A 9 1.16 3.86 14.04
CA SER A 9 0.61 4.89 13.16
C SER A 9 -0.17 4.28 11.98
N ALA A 10 -0.98 5.09 11.31
CA ALA A 10 -1.70 4.65 10.11
C ALA A 10 -0.73 4.12 9.04
N GLU A 11 0.43 4.76 8.87
CA GLU A 11 1.45 4.32 7.92
C GLU A 11 2.06 2.97 8.29
N GLU A 12 2.35 2.74 9.58
CA GLU A 12 2.90 1.47 10.05
C GLU A 12 1.89 0.33 9.92
N ARG A 13 0.60 0.60 10.15
CA ARG A 13 -0.47 -0.39 9.94
C ARG A 13 -0.68 -0.67 8.46
N GLY A 14 -0.62 0.35 7.61
CA GLY A 14 -0.68 0.20 6.15
C GLY A 14 0.47 -0.61 5.59
N LEU A 15 1.70 -0.41 6.11
CA LEU A 15 2.84 -1.25 5.76
C LEU A 15 2.61 -2.72 6.16
N GLN A 16 2.19 -2.98 7.40
CA GLN A 16 1.90 -4.34 7.85
C GLN A 16 0.83 -5.02 6.98
N TYR A 17 -0.21 -4.27 6.59
CA TYR A 17 -1.22 -4.77 5.66
C TYR A 17 -0.61 -5.10 4.29
N ALA A 18 0.21 -4.21 3.73
CA ALA A 18 0.86 -4.41 2.44
C ALA A 18 1.83 -5.62 2.45
N GLU A 19 2.59 -5.80 3.53
CA GLU A 19 3.48 -6.95 3.69
C GLU A 19 2.69 -8.27 3.73
N ALA A 20 1.60 -8.30 4.49
CA ALA A 20 0.79 -9.49 4.64
C ALA A 20 0.00 -9.86 3.37
N ASN A 21 -0.46 -8.87 2.60
CA ASN A 21 -1.45 -9.09 1.54
C ASN A 21 -0.94 -8.79 0.12
N CYS A 22 0.13 -8.02 -0.04
CA CYS A 22 0.58 -7.51 -1.34
C CYS A 22 2.01 -7.91 -1.70
N ALA A 23 2.86 -8.24 -0.72
CA ALA A 23 4.29 -8.52 -0.93
C ALA A 23 4.59 -9.80 -1.73
N ALA A 24 3.61 -10.69 -1.87
CA ALA A 24 3.74 -11.87 -2.75
C ALA A 24 3.99 -11.49 -4.22
N CYS A 25 3.58 -10.28 -4.64
CA CYS A 25 3.75 -9.79 -6.00
C CYS A 25 4.56 -8.48 -6.04
N HIS A 26 4.28 -7.54 -5.14
CA HIS A 26 4.81 -6.18 -5.19
C HIS A 26 6.00 -5.96 -4.26
N ALA A 27 6.97 -5.13 -4.67
CA ALA A 27 7.89 -4.53 -3.70
C ALA A 27 7.15 -3.46 -2.90
N VAL A 28 6.85 -3.79 -1.64
CA VAL A 28 6.09 -2.90 -0.75
C VAL A 28 6.98 -1.92 0.01
N GLY A 29 8.27 -2.24 0.20
CA GLY A 29 9.22 -1.43 0.97
C GLY A 29 9.90 -0.30 0.18
N VAL A 30 10.73 0.49 0.87
CA VAL A 30 11.50 1.60 0.27
C VAL A 30 12.59 1.15 -0.71
N THR A 31 13.00 -0.12 -0.62
CA THR A 31 13.98 -0.76 -1.49
C THR A 31 13.52 -2.17 -1.89
N GLY A 32 14.24 -2.79 -2.82
CA GLY A 32 13.95 -4.13 -3.32
C GLY A 32 13.08 -4.14 -4.57
N GLU A 33 13.07 -5.27 -5.25
CA GLU A 33 12.36 -5.50 -6.51
C GLU A 33 11.05 -6.27 -6.28
N SER A 34 10.07 -6.05 -7.15
CA SER A 34 8.82 -6.82 -7.10
C SER A 34 9.08 -8.29 -7.40
N ALA A 35 8.45 -9.18 -6.63
CA ALA A 35 8.53 -10.62 -6.87
C ALA A 35 7.96 -11.01 -8.24
N LEU A 36 6.91 -10.29 -8.68
CA LEU A 36 6.43 -10.34 -10.06
C LEU A 36 6.97 -9.11 -10.82
N PRO A 37 7.79 -9.26 -11.88
CA PRO A 37 8.38 -8.12 -12.59
C PRO A 37 7.38 -7.13 -13.18
N ALA A 38 6.16 -7.57 -13.51
CA ALA A 38 5.10 -6.72 -14.01
C ALA A 38 4.40 -5.91 -12.90
N ALA A 39 4.52 -6.32 -11.64
CA ALA A 39 3.90 -5.64 -10.51
C ALA A 39 4.71 -4.38 -10.17
N PRO A 40 4.11 -3.18 -10.18
CA PRO A 40 4.84 -1.95 -9.83
C PRO A 40 5.33 -1.98 -8.38
N HIS A 41 6.51 -1.40 -8.16
CA HIS A 41 6.95 -1.05 -6.81
C HIS A 41 6.00 -0.02 -6.22
N PHE A 42 5.59 -0.21 -4.97
CA PHE A 42 4.67 0.73 -4.32
C PHE A 42 5.23 2.14 -4.26
N ARG A 43 6.55 2.27 -4.08
CA ARG A 43 7.27 3.55 -4.03
C ARG A 43 7.23 4.37 -5.34
N ASP A 44 6.79 3.76 -6.44
CA ASP A 44 6.72 4.38 -7.77
C ASP A 44 5.27 4.59 -8.25
N LEU A 45 4.26 4.16 -7.47
CA LEU A 45 2.85 4.24 -7.88
C LEU A 45 2.39 5.67 -8.15
N GLY A 46 2.88 6.64 -7.38
CA GLY A 46 2.55 8.06 -7.52
C GLY A 46 3.02 8.68 -8.84
N ARG A 47 3.91 8.00 -9.57
CA ARG A 47 4.32 8.39 -10.93
C ARG A 47 3.31 7.98 -12.00
N ARG A 48 2.43 7.02 -11.67
CA ARG A 48 1.47 6.42 -12.60
C ARG A 48 0.04 6.90 -12.31
N TYR A 49 -0.30 7.04 -11.04
CA TYR A 49 -1.65 7.37 -10.59
C TYR A 49 -1.63 8.32 -9.38
N PRO A 50 -2.60 9.22 -9.23
CA PRO A 50 -2.84 9.89 -7.97
C PRO A 50 -3.18 8.84 -6.90
N ILE A 51 -2.38 8.76 -5.83
CA ILE A 51 -2.55 7.73 -4.79
C ILE A 51 -3.94 7.82 -4.12
N GLY A 52 -4.54 9.02 -4.07
CA GLY A 52 -5.88 9.20 -3.52
C GLY A 52 -6.96 8.43 -4.27
N ASP A 53 -6.83 8.30 -5.59
CA ASP A 53 -7.84 7.66 -6.46
C ASP A 53 -7.88 6.14 -6.25
N LEU A 54 -6.80 5.57 -5.70
CA LEU A 54 -6.76 4.15 -5.32
C LEU A 54 -7.71 3.83 -4.15
N ALA A 55 -8.11 4.84 -3.37
CA ALA A 55 -8.98 4.63 -2.21
C ALA A 55 -10.36 4.10 -2.63
N GLU A 56 -10.95 4.66 -3.68
CA GLU A 56 -12.25 4.18 -4.20
C GLU A 56 -12.11 2.75 -4.72
N ALA A 57 -11.06 2.47 -5.51
CA ALA A 57 -10.79 1.14 -6.02
C ALA A 57 -10.61 0.10 -4.89
N PHE A 58 -9.90 0.43 -3.81
CA PHE A 58 -9.78 -0.49 -2.67
C PHE A 58 -11.10 -0.67 -1.89
N ALA A 59 -11.98 0.33 -1.88
CA ALA A 59 -13.24 0.31 -1.14
C ALA A 59 -14.35 -0.43 -1.88
N GLU A 60 -14.41 -0.28 -3.21
CA GLU A 60 -15.46 -0.86 -4.04
C GLU A 60 -15.04 -2.20 -4.65
N GLY A 61 -13.73 -2.45 -4.71
CA GLY A 61 -13.14 -3.65 -5.26
C GLY A 61 -12.14 -3.30 -6.35
N ILE A 62 -10.92 -3.83 -6.24
CA ILE A 62 -9.94 -3.66 -7.29
C ILE A 62 -10.32 -4.55 -8.48
N ASP A 63 -10.80 -3.89 -9.53
CA ASP A 63 -10.80 -4.40 -10.89
C ASP A 63 -9.63 -3.75 -11.64
N THR A 64 -8.40 -4.19 -11.33
CA THR A 64 -7.29 -3.80 -12.19
C THR A 64 -7.48 -4.46 -13.54
N ALA A 65 -7.15 -3.74 -14.62
CA ALA A 65 -7.27 -4.18 -16.01
C ALA A 65 -6.53 -5.49 -16.41
N HIS A 66 -5.95 -6.23 -15.46
CA HIS A 66 -5.24 -7.49 -15.70
C HIS A 66 -5.55 -8.53 -14.61
N ALA A 67 -5.88 -9.74 -15.03
CA ALA A 67 -6.29 -10.86 -14.17
C ALA A 67 -5.23 -11.38 -13.17
N ALA A 68 -4.02 -10.81 -13.20
CA ALA A 68 -2.92 -11.24 -12.33
C ALA A 68 -3.00 -10.67 -10.90
N MET A 69 -3.72 -9.56 -10.70
CA MET A 69 -3.98 -9.02 -9.37
C MET A 69 -5.32 -9.58 -8.87
N PRO A 70 -5.36 -10.21 -7.68
CA PRO A 70 -6.60 -10.76 -7.16
C PRO A 70 -7.62 -9.65 -6.86
N SER A 71 -8.90 -9.95 -7.04
CA SER A 71 -9.98 -9.08 -6.57
C SER A 71 -10.09 -9.15 -5.05
N PHE A 72 -10.16 -8.00 -4.39
CA PHE A 72 -10.41 -7.89 -2.95
C PHE A 72 -11.08 -6.56 -2.64
N VAL A 73 -11.70 -6.49 -1.46
CA VAL A 73 -12.28 -5.27 -0.89
C VAL A 73 -11.64 -5.04 0.46
N MET A 74 -11.12 -3.83 0.69
CA MET A 74 -10.56 -3.45 1.98
C MET A 74 -11.65 -2.90 2.89
N SER A 75 -11.51 -3.14 4.20
CA SER A 75 -12.32 -2.42 5.18
C SER A 75 -12.02 -0.92 5.11
N THR A 76 -12.95 -0.06 5.55
CA THR A 76 -12.73 1.40 5.57
C THR A 76 -11.45 1.77 6.32
N LYS A 77 -11.15 1.05 7.40
CA LYS A 77 -9.96 1.29 8.21
C LYS A 77 -8.68 0.86 7.50
N ASP A 78 -8.65 -0.35 6.94
CA ASP A 78 -7.46 -0.86 6.25
C ASP A 78 -7.16 -0.04 5.00
N ASN A 79 -8.20 0.37 4.28
CA ASN A 79 -8.08 1.27 3.14
C ASN A 79 -7.43 2.60 3.54
N ALA A 80 -7.93 3.25 4.60
CA ALA A 80 -7.35 4.50 5.07
C ALA A 80 -5.88 4.36 5.51
N ASP A 81 -5.54 3.28 6.22
CA ASP A 81 -4.17 2.97 6.64
C ASP A 81 -3.26 2.68 5.43
N MET A 82 -3.75 1.91 4.46
CA MET A 82 -3.06 1.58 3.22
C MET A 82 -2.77 2.82 2.38
N ILE A 83 -3.75 3.70 2.20
CA ILE A 83 -3.59 4.97 1.47
C ILE A 83 -2.62 5.90 2.19
N ALA A 84 -2.64 5.95 3.53
CA ALA A 84 -1.65 6.71 4.30
C ALA A 84 -0.23 6.20 4.04
N TYR A 85 -0.02 4.88 4.06
CA TYR A 85 1.28 4.27 3.77
C TYR A 85 1.74 4.53 2.32
N LEU A 86 0.85 4.32 1.35
CA LEU A 86 1.15 4.55 -0.06
C LEU A 86 1.54 6.00 -0.34
N LYS A 87 0.88 6.98 0.29
CA LYS A 87 1.25 8.39 0.19
C LYS A 87 2.65 8.64 0.78
N SER A 88 2.93 8.07 1.95
CA SER A 88 4.19 8.34 2.63
C SER A 88 5.40 7.69 1.97
N ILE A 89 5.25 6.50 1.37
CA ILE A 89 6.36 5.83 0.69
C ILE A 89 6.81 6.53 -0.59
N GLN A 90 5.92 7.25 -1.30
CA GLN A 90 6.32 8.05 -2.48
C GLN A 90 7.38 9.10 -2.12
N ASN A 91 7.27 9.69 -0.93
CA ASN A 91 8.14 10.76 -0.45
C ASN A 91 9.43 10.26 0.22
N ARG A 92 9.48 8.97 0.59
CA ARG A 92 10.66 8.34 1.18
C ARG A 92 11.62 7.80 0.11
N SER A 93 11.13 7.48 -1.08
CA SER A 93 11.93 7.00 -2.23
C SER A 93 12.77 8.10 -2.90
N THR A 94 12.43 9.36 -2.66
CA THR A 94 13.08 10.53 -3.29
C THR A 94 14.10 11.23 -2.39
N ARG A 95 14.34 10.71 -1.18
CA ARG A 95 15.39 11.16 -0.26
C ARG A 95 16.52 10.14 -0.22
#